data_AF-F2ALS7-F1
#
_entry.id   AF-F2ALS7-F1
#
_cell.length_a   1.000
_cell.length_b   1.000
_cell.length_c   1.000
_cell.angle_alpha   90.00
_cell.angle_beta   90.00
_cell.angle_gamma   90.00
#
_symmetry.space_group_name_H-M   'P 1'
#
loop_
_entity.id
_entity.type
_entity.pdbx_description
1 polymer ?
#
loop_
_entity_poly.entity_id
_entity_poly.type
_entity_poly.pdbx_seq_one_letter_code
_entity_poly.pdbx_strand_id
1 'polypeptide(L)'
;MTQSFYSPLLGEMICDPKPSASSLQGSGKANQLQALAEKLGGHCSRVSNQVESADRAIEAADRAIRRAHQLGLYHHQFAIGPIAIRRLYGPNGPPECIELTQPAVTTEFGCVVAVVWSSDDYQEWRDADEPYDMVAERCVPLRDCGAAVRVRLIREVPELLRSLLRGVEQSRIFM
;
A
#
# COMPACT_ATOMS: atom_id res chain seq x y z
N MET A 1 -16.06 47.63 -51.03
CA MET A 1 -15.51 48.99 -50.99
C MET A 1 -14.31 48.98 -50.06
N THR A 2 -13.11 48.96 -50.63
CA THR A 2 -11.82 48.94 -49.92
C THR A 2 -11.17 50.31 -50.08
N GLN A 3 -11.13 51.10 -49.01
CA GLN A 3 -10.32 52.32 -48.96
C GLN A 3 -9.02 52.02 -48.20
N SER A 4 -7.94 52.30 -48.89
CA SER A 4 -6.56 52.37 -48.40
C SER A 4 -6.32 53.78 -47.85
N PHE A 5 -5.54 53.92 -46.77
CA PHE A 5 -4.84 55.18 -46.46
C PHE A 5 -3.43 54.92 -45.91
N TYR A 6 -2.50 55.67 -46.51
CA TYR A 6 -1.07 55.88 -46.30
C TYR A 6 -0.66 56.08 -44.82
N SER A 7 0.44 55.49 -44.30
CA SER A 7 1.88 55.92 -44.36
C SER A 7 2.22 57.06 -43.36
N PRO A 8 3.49 57.45 -43.09
CA PRO A 8 4.70 56.73 -42.62
C PRO A 8 5.35 57.40 -41.36
N LEU A 9 6.34 56.74 -40.75
CA LEU A 9 7.49 57.26 -39.98
C LEU A 9 7.34 58.57 -39.15
N LEU A 10 7.29 58.42 -37.82
CA LEU A 10 7.71 59.36 -36.77
C LEU A 10 7.58 58.60 -35.43
N GLY A 11 8.57 58.42 -34.57
CA GLY A 11 9.96 58.84 -34.52
C GLY A 11 10.63 58.14 -33.33
N GLU A 12 11.96 58.22 -33.32
CA GLU A 12 12.85 58.01 -32.15
C GLU A 12 13.02 56.56 -31.64
N MET A 13 14.10 55.86 -32.04
CA MET A 13 15.44 55.98 -31.47
C MET A 13 15.53 55.46 -30.02
N ILE A 14 15.69 54.14 -29.84
CA ILE A 14 16.62 53.55 -28.86
C ILE A 14 17.18 52.24 -29.45
N CYS A 15 18.36 52.33 -30.06
CA CYS A 15 19.27 51.20 -30.10
C CYS A 15 19.89 51.08 -28.71
N ASP A 16 19.70 49.97 -28.02
CA ASP A 16 20.67 49.43 -27.04
C ASP A 16 20.19 48.06 -26.49
N PRO A 17 21.12 47.21 -26.02
CA PRO A 17 21.61 46.08 -26.79
C PRO A 17 20.92 44.77 -26.40
N LYS A 18 21.09 43.76 -27.27
CA LYS A 18 20.96 42.34 -26.92
C LYS A 18 21.43 42.10 -25.48
N PRO A 19 20.65 41.46 -24.59
CA PRO A 19 21.22 40.96 -23.36
C PRO A 19 22.19 39.83 -23.75
N SER A 20 23.48 40.17 -23.68
CA SER A 20 24.57 39.23 -23.63
C SER A 20 24.27 38.14 -22.62
N ALA A 21 24.64 36.91 -23.00
CA ALA A 21 24.58 35.69 -22.22
C ALA A 21 24.79 35.91 -20.71
N SER A 22 23.71 35.78 -19.93
CA SER A 22 23.78 35.53 -18.49
C SER A 22 23.75 34.01 -18.25
N SER A 23 24.76 33.32 -18.76
CA SER A 23 25.00 31.89 -18.60
C SER A 23 25.64 31.54 -17.24
N LEU A 24 25.04 31.94 -16.12
CA LEU A 24 25.59 31.64 -14.78
C LEU A 24 24.56 31.22 -13.71
N GLN A 25 23.26 31.16 -14.00
CA GLN A 25 22.24 30.70 -13.03
C GLN A 25 21.79 29.24 -13.22
N GLY A 26 22.24 28.55 -14.27
CA GLY A 26 21.88 27.15 -14.53
C GLY A 26 22.64 26.13 -13.66
N SER A 27 23.90 26.41 -13.31
CA SER A 27 24.76 25.48 -12.57
C SER A 27 24.34 25.32 -11.10
N GLY A 28 23.93 26.40 -10.44
CA GLY A 28 23.44 26.35 -9.06
C GLY A 28 22.15 25.53 -8.91
N LYS A 29 21.21 25.68 -9.84
CA LYS A 29 19.97 24.88 -9.88
C LYS A 29 20.24 23.42 -10.26
N ALA A 30 21.14 23.17 -11.21
CA ALA A 30 21.53 21.81 -11.57
C ALA A 30 22.20 21.06 -10.41
N ASN A 31 23.11 21.73 -9.68
CA ASN A 31 23.77 21.14 -8.51
C ASN A 31 22.79 20.88 -7.36
N GLN A 32 21.80 21.76 -7.15
CA GLN A 32 20.74 21.53 -6.16
C GLN A 32 19.80 20.39 -6.55
N LEU A 33 19.42 20.29 -7.82
CA LEU A 33 18.60 19.18 -8.33
C LEU A 33 19.34 17.85 -8.23
N GLN A 34 20.63 17.83 -8.55
CA GLN A 34 21.49 16.65 -8.41
C GLN A 34 21.59 16.20 -6.95
N ALA A 35 21.83 17.13 -6.02
CA ALA A 35 21.89 16.82 -4.59
C ALA A 35 20.55 16.32 -4.03
N LEU A 36 19.41 16.83 -4.53
CA LEU A 36 18.08 16.32 -4.18
C LEU A 36 17.83 14.93 -4.75
N ALA A 37 18.24 14.67 -6.00
CA ALA A 37 18.12 13.36 -6.62
C ALA A 37 18.96 12.30 -5.88
N GLU A 38 20.18 12.64 -5.48
CA GLU A 38 21.05 11.76 -4.68
C GLU A 38 20.45 11.46 -3.30
N LYS A 39 19.92 12.49 -2.61
CA LYS A 39 19.20 12.30 -1.33
C LYS A 39 17.97 11.43 -1.49
N LEU A 40 17.16 11.66 -2.52
CA LEU A 40 15.98 10.85 -2.81
C LEU A 40 16.38 9.40 -3.10
N GLY A 41 17.41 9.18 -3.92
CA GLY A 41 17.97 7.87 -4.17
C GLY A 41 18.41 7.16 -2.88
N GLY A 42 19.13 7.86 -2.00
CA GLY A 42 19.50 7.33 -0.69
C GLY A 42 18.30 6.97 0.20
N HIS A 43 17.25 7.78 0.20
CA HIS A 43 16.00 7.46 0.90
C HIS A 43 15.28 6.25 0.31
N CYS A 44 15.18 6.14 -1.01
CA CYS A 44 14.60 4.99 -1.70
C CYS A 44 15.35 3.69 -1.38
N SER A 45 16.69 3.71 -1.41
CA SER A 45 17.50 2.54 -1.04
C SER A 45 17.29 2.13 0.42
N ARG A 46 17.25 3.09 1.35
CA ARG A 46 17.01 2.80 2.76
C ARG A 46 15.63 2.19 3.00
N VAL A 47 14.59 2.74 2.38
CA VAL A 47 13.23 2.22 2.47
C VAL A 47 13.16 0.81 1.89
N SER A 48 13.81 0.55 0.75
CA SER A 48 13.84 -0.78 0.13
C SER A 48 14.45 -1.82 1.07
N ASN A 49 15.60 -1.51 1.68
CA ASN A 49 16.25 -2.42 2.65
C ASN A 49 15.38 -2.69 3.88
N GLN A 50 14.65 -1.67 4.37
CA GLN A 50 13.72 -1.83 5.50
C GLN A 50 12.53 -2.72 5.14
N VAL A 51 11.99 -2.58 3.93
CA VAL A 51 10.91 -3.44 3.42
C VAL A 51 11.39 -4.89 3.31
N GLU A 52 12.55 -5.14 2.71
CA GLU A 52 13.12 -6.49 2.61
C GLU A 52 13.40 -7.14 3.97
N SER A 53 13.81 -6.34 4.96
CA SER A 53 13.98 -6.83 6.33
C SER A 53 12.65 -7.17 6.98
N ALA A 54 11.61 -6.37 6.75
CA ALA A 54 10.27 -6.62 7.28
C ALA A 54 9.65 -7.87 6.64
N ASP A 55 9.79 -8.03 5.32
CA ASP A 55 9.30 -9.21 4.58
C ASP A 55 9.94 -10.50 5.15
N ARG A 56 11.26 -10.51 5.36
CA ARG A 56 11.95 -11.66 5.98
C ARG A 56 11.46 -11.97 7.40
N ALA A 57 11.16 -10.94 8.19
CA ALA A 57 10.62 -11.13 9.54
C ALA A 57 9.21 -11.73 9.52
N ILE A 58 8.36 -11.27 8.59
CA ILE A 58 7.01 -11.83 8.37
C ILE A 58 7.11 -13.29 7.95
N GLU A 59 7.99 -13.62 7.00
CA GLU A 59 8.19 -15.01 6.59
C GLU A 59 8.67 -15.92 7.73
N ALA A 60 9.53 -15.42 8.61
CA ALA A 60 9.97 -16.16 9.78
C ALA A 60 8.81 -16.42 10.75
N ALA A 61 7.96 -15.41 10.97
CA ALA A 61 6.75 -15.54 11.79
C ALA A 61 5.73 -16.51 11.16
N ASP A 62 5.51 -16.43 9.85
CA ASP A 62 4.68 -17.38 9.07
C ASP A 62 5.12 -18.81 9.32
N ARG A 63 6.42 -19.09 9.19
CA ARG A 63 6.98 -20.42 9.41
C ARG A 63 6.77 -20.89 10.85
N ALA A 64 6.93 -20.01 11.84
CA ALA A 64 6.73 -20.36 13.24
C ALA A 64 5.27 -20.70 13.54
N ILE A 65 4.32 -19.89 13.06
CA ILE A 65 2.89 -20.10 13.25
C ILE A 65 2.43 -21.40 12.59
N ARG A 66 2.82 -21.63 11.33
CA ARG A 66 2.47 -22.87 10.61
C ARG A 66 3.03 -24.11 11.29
N ARG A 67 4.27 -24.07 11.80
CA ARG A 67 4.84 -25.18 12.57
C ARG A 67 4.06 -25.43 13.86
N ALA A 68 3.68 -24.38 14.58
CA ALA A 68 2.89 -24.53 15.79
C ALA A 68 1.50 -25.14 15.51
N HIS A 69 0.87 -24.76 14.39
CA HIS A 69 -0.37 -25.36 13.92
C HIS A 69 -0.19 -26.86 13.58
N GLN A 70 0.86 -27.22 12.82
CA GLN A 70 1.18 -28.62 12.48
C GLN A 70 1.45 -29.50 13.70
N LEU A 71 2.00 -28.92 14.77
CA LEU A 71 2.22 -29.62 16.04
C LEU A 71 0.93 -29.74 16.89
N GLY A 72 -0.20 -29.27 16.37
CA GLY A 72 -1.49 -29.28 17.07
C GLY A 72 -1.57 -28.31 18.24
N LEU A 73 -0.61 -27.40 18.40
CA LEU A 73 -0.55 -26.51 19.57
C LEU A 73 -1.67 -25.46 19.53
N TYR A 74 -2.13 -25.08 18.33
CA TYR A 74 -3.16 -24.08 18.08
C TYR A 74 -4.10 -24.56 16.96
N HIS A 75 -5.31 -24.97 17.31
CA HIS A 75 -6.34 -25.36 16.33
C HIS A 75 -7.16 -24.12 15.93
N HIS A 76 -7.24 -23.86 14.63
CA HIS A 76 -8.15 -22.90 13.96
C HIS A 76 -8.29 -21.52 14.63
N GLN A 77 -7.16 -20.92 15.05
CA GLN A 77 -7.20 -19.53 15.48
C GLN A 77 -7.07 -18.58 14.31
N PHE A 78 -7.92 -17.55 14.32
CA PHE A 78 -7.87 -16.43 13.40
C PHE A 78 -8.06 -15.11 14.15
N ALA A 79 -7.39 -14.07 13.67
CA ALA A 79 -7.62 -12.70 14.07
C ALA A 79 -7.81 -11.87 12.79
N ILE A 80 -8.96 -11.21 12.67
CA ILE A 80 -9.28 -10.33 11.54
C ILE A 80 -9.26 -8.87 11.98
N GLY A 81 -8.61 -8.03 11.17
CA GLY A 81 -8.45 -6.61 11.41
C GLY A 81 -9.53 -5.74 10.75
N PRO A 82 -9.43 -4.42 10.92
CA PRO A 82 -10.36 -3.49 10.31
C PRO A 82 -10.20 -3.43 8.79
N ILE A 83 -11.23 -2.94 8.09
CA ILE A 83 -11.15 -2.64 6.65
C ILE A 83 -10.09 -1.56 6.43
N ALA A 84 -9.00 -1.95 5.78
CA ALA A 84 -7.84 -1.08 5.56
C ALA A 84 -7.89 -0.38 4.19
N ILE A 85 -8.60 -0.97 3.22
CA ILE A 85 -8.75 -0.50 1.84
C ILE A 85 -10.21 -0.63 1.41
N ARG A 86 -10.70 0.39 0.72
CA ARG A 86 -12.00 0.42 0.04
C ARG A 86 -11.79 0.96 -1.37
N ARG A 87 -12.20 0.23 -2.40
CA ARG A 87 -12.09 0.69 -3.78
C ARG A 87 -13.20 0.13 -4.65
N LEU A 88 -13.50 0.84 -5.74
CA LEU A 88 -14.37 0.28 -6.77
C LEU A 88 -13.68 -0.91 -7.43
N TYR A 89 -14.47 -1.89 -7.83
CA TYR A 89 -13.97 -2.97 -8.65
C TYR A 89 -13.44 -2.45 -9.99
N GLY A 90 -12.46 -3.17 -10.55
CA GLY A 90 -12.03 -2.96 -11.92
C GLY A 90 -13.14 -3.27 -12.94
N PRO A 91 -12.91 -3.04 -14.24
CA PRO A 91 -13.92 -3.20 -15.29
C PRO A 91 -14.53 -4.60 -15.41
N ASN A 92 -13.91 -5.60 -14.77
CA ASN A 92 -14.37 -6.99 -14.76
C ASN A 92 -15.04 -7.42 -13.44
N GLY A 93 -15.14 -6.54 -12.44
CA GLY A 93 -15.78 -6.88 -11.17
C GLY A 93 -17.23 -6.40 -11.07
N PRO A 94 -17.91 -6.72 -9.98
CA PRO A 94 -19.31 -6.35 -9.78
C PRO A 94 -19.47 -4.82 -9.82
N PRO A 95 -20.34 -4.28 -10.70
CA PRO A 95 -20.45 -2.84 -10.91
C PRO A 95 -21.11 -2.09 -9.75
N GLU A 96 -21.88 -2.78 -8.92
CA GLU A 96 -22.65 -2.18 -7.82
C GLU A 96 -21.97 -2.30 -6.45
N CYS A 97 -20.90 -3.09 -6.35
CA CYS A 97 -20.24 -3.39 -5.09
C CYS A 97 -18.92 -2.63 -4.93
N ILE A 98 -18.47 -2.51 -3.68
CA ILE A 98 -17.14 -1.99 -3.35
C ILE A 98 -16.26 -3.17 -2.93
N GLU A 99 -15.03 -3.21 -3.42
CA GLU A 99 -14.02 -4.14 -2.93
C GLU A 99 -13.46 -3.66 -1.60
N LEU A 100 -13.52 -4.52 -0.58
CA LEU A 100 -13.02 -4.26 0.76
C LEU A 100 -11.85 -5.20 1.04
N THR A 101 -10.74 -4.67 1.56
CA THR A 101 -9.59 -5.50 1.95
C THR A 101 -9.28 -5.33 3.43
N GLN A 102 -9.16 -6.45 4.13
CA GLN A 102 -8.81 -6.54 5.54
C GLN A 102 -7.53 -7.36 5.73
N PRO A 103 -6.71 -7.03 6.74
CA PRO A 103 -5.65 -7.91 7.18
C PRO A 103 -6.24 -8.99 8.09
N ALA A 104 -5.76 -10.22 7.95
CA ALA A 104 -6.03 -11.28 8.91
C ALA A 104 -4.75 -12.10 9.18
N VAL A 105 -4.75 -12.76 10.33
CA VAL A 105 -3.69 -13.65 10.79
C VAL A 105 -4.36 -14.96 11.12
N THR A 106 -3.93 -16.07 10.53
CA THR A 106 -4.54 -17.38 10.79
C THR A 106 -3.46 -18.43 11.03
N THR A 107 -3.77 -19.39 11.90
CA THR A 107 -2.84 -20.49 12.16
C THR A 107 -2.66 -21.43 10.96
N GLU A 108 -3.69 -21.55 10.13
CA GLU A 108 -3.74 -22.40 8.94
C GLU A 108 -2.95 -21.82 7.75
N PHE A 109 -3.17 -20.54 7.44
CA PHE A 109 -2.54 -19.86 6.29
C PHE A 109 -1.28 -19.07 6.69
N GLY A 110 -1.03 -18.86 7.98
CA GLY A 110 0.11 -18.14 8.52
C GLY A 110 -0.19 -16.72 9.01
N CYS A 111 0.88 -16.01 9.30
CA CYS A 111 0.93 -14.73 10.00
C CYS A 111 0.18 -13.61 9.28
N VAL A 112 0.16 -13.53 7.95
CA VAL A 112 -0.56 -12.42 7.28
C VAL A 112 -1.20 -12.84 5.97
N VAL A 113 -2.51 -12.71 5.92
CA VAL A 113 -3.32 -12.83 4.71
C VAL A 113 -4.14 -11.55 4.53
N ALA A 114 -4.38 -11.20 3.27
CA ALA A 114 -5.41 -10.24 2.91
C ALA A 114 -6.72 -11.01 2.72
N VAL A 115 -7.80 -10.52 3.32
CA VAL A 115 -9.14 -11.02 3.06
C VAL A 115 -9.83 -10.00 2.18
N VAL A 116 -10.29 -10.44 1.00
CA VAL A 116 -10.94 -9.58 0.02
C VAL A 116 -12.42 -9.90 -0.03
N TRP A 117 -13.24 -8.86 0.08
CA TRP A 117 -14.69 -8.96 0.07
C TRP A 117 -15.30 -8.07 -0.99
N SER A 118 -16.47 -8.47 -1.49
CA SER A 118 -17.46 -7.52 -1.97
C SER A 118 -18.14 -6.85 -0.77
N SER A 119 -18.73 -5.68 -0.97
CA SER A 119 -19.52 -5.01 0.08
C SER A 119 -20.66 -5.86 0.58
N ASP A 120 -21.23 -6.68 -0.30
CA ASP A 120 -22.42 -7.47 -0.04
C ASP A 120 -22.03 -8.74 0.72
N ASP A 121 -21.01 -9.47 0.23
CA ASP A 121 -20.40 -10.61 0.93
C ASP A 121 -19.93 -10.23 2.34
N TYR A 122 -19.35 -9.03 2.49
CA TYR A 122 -18.90 -8.55 3.80
C TYR A 122 -20.07 -8.33 4.76
N GLN A 123 -21.19 -7.81 4.25
CA GLN A 123 -22.38 -7.57 5.06
C GLN A 123 -23.04 -8.90 5.45
N GLU A 124 -23.16 -9.84 4.51
CA GLU A 124 -23.62 -11.20 4.78
C GLU A 124 -22.75 -11.90 5.83
N TRP A 125 -21.41 -11.82 5.68
CA TRP A 125 -20.47 -12.38 6.65
C TRP A 125 -20.61 -11.74 8.03
N ARG A 126 -20.83 -10.42 8.11
CA ARG A 126 -21.05 -9.72 9.39
C ARG A 126 -22.33 -10.14 10.10
N ASP A 127 -23.32 -10.56 9.34
CA ASP A 127 -24.63 -10.98 9.85
C ASP A 127 -24.68 -12.50 10.12
N ALA A 128 -23.63 -13.26 9.76
CA ALA A 128 -23.52 -14.71 9.93
C ALA A 128 -22.87 -15.11 11.28
N ASP A 129 -23.25 -16.30 11.78
CA ASP A 129 -22.79 -16.85 13.07
C ASP A 129 -21.56 -17.78 12.93
N GLU A 130 -21.18 -18.16 11.70
CA GLU A 130 -20.00 -19.00 11.42
C GLU A 130 -18.95 -18.25 10.56
N PRO A 131 -18.03 -17.51 11.20
CA PRO A 131 -17.17 -16.55 10.50
C PRO A 131 -15.92 -17.15 9.85
N TYR A 132 -15.51 -18.37 10.20
CA TYR A 132 -14.17 -18.88 9.85
C TYR A 132 -14.05 -19.35 8.39
N ASP A 133 -14.95 -20.24 7.95
CA ASP A 133 -14.84 -20.90 6.63
C ASP A 133 -14.93 -19.89 5.48
N MET A 134 -15.86 -18.93 5.60
CA MET A 134 -16.01 -17.86 4.61
C MET A 134 -14.76 -16.96 4.49
N VAL A 135 -14.08 -16.71 5.61
CA VAL A 135 -12.84 -15.92 5.64
C VAL A 135 -11.70 -16.72 5.02
N ALA A 136 -11.58 -18.00 5.38
CA ALA A 136 -10.53 -18.90 4.90
C ALA A 136 -10.49 -18.98 3.37
N GLU A 137 -11.66 -19.14 2.73
CA GLU A 137 -11.79 -19.20 1.26
C GLU A 137 -11.36 -17.90 0.54
N ARG A 138 -11.40 -16.77 1.26
CA ARG A 138 -11.08 -15.43 0.72
C ARG A 138 -9.69 -14.96 1.09
N CYS A 139 -8.90 -15.79 1.77
CA CYS A 139 -7.55 -15.46 2.19
C CYS A 139 -6.57 -15.49 1.00
N VAL A 140 -5.90 -14.36 0.77
CA VAL A 140 -4.80 -14.21 -0.18
C VAL A 140 -3.52 -13.97 0.60
N PRO A 141 -2.44 -14.77 0.41
CA PRO A 141 -1.17 -14.52 1.08
C PRO A 141 -0.66 -13.10 0.82
N LEU A 142 -0.12 -12.44 1.85
CA LEU A 142 0.33 -11.04 1.73
C LEU A 142 1.34 -10.85 0.59
N ARG A 143 2.23 -11.83 0.36
CA ARG A 143 3.24 -11.79 -0.72
C ARG A 143 2.62 -11.69 -2.13
N ASP A 144 1.44 -12.26 -2.31
CA ASP A 144 0.71 -12.32 -3.59
C ASP A 144 -0.12 -11.03 -3.81
N CYS A 145 -0.19 -10.16 -2.81
CA CYS A 145 -0.85 -8.86 -2.91
C CYS A 145 0.06 -7.82 -3.58
N GLY A 146 -0.54 -6.86 -4.29
CA GLY A 146 0.17 -5.71 -4.84
C GLY A 146 0.83 -4.86 -3.74
N ALA A 147 1.95 -4.20 -4.06
CA ALA A 147 2.78 -3.50 -3.08
C ALA A 147 2.02 -2.48 -2.21
N ALA A 148 1.09 -1.72 -2.81
CA ALA A 148 0.27 -0.75 -2.08
C ALA A 148 -0.63 -1.42 -1.02
N VAL A 149 -1.19 -2.59 -1.35
CA VAL A 149 -2.00 -3.38 -0.41
C VAL A 149 -1.12 -3.87 0.73
N ARG A 150 0.04 -4.46 0.42
CA ARG A 150 0.99 -4.96 1.42
C ARG A 150 1.37 -3.88 2.43
N VAL A 151 1.79 -2.71 1.94
CA VAL A 151 2.20 -1.57 2.78
C VAL A 151 1.06 -1.06 3.66
N ARG A 152 -0.19 -1.14 3.18
CA ARG A 152 -1.35 -0.73 3.96
C ARG A 152 -1.68 -1.74 5.05
N LEU A 153 -1.67 -3.03 4.72
CA LEU A 153 -2.04 -4.13 5.63
C LEU A 153 -0.97 -4.39 6.69
N ILE A 154 0.32 -4.25 6.36
CA ILE A 154 1.43 -4.53 7.27
C ILE A 154 1.39 -3.71 8.56
N ARG A 155 0.72 -2.55 8.55
CA ARG A 155 0.56 -1.68 9.71
C ARG A 155 -0.30 -2.31 10.81
N GLU A 156 -1.23 -3.18 10.44
CA GLU A 156 -2.16 -3.82 11.37
C GLU A 156 -1.60 -5.14 11.93
N VAL A 157 -0.59 -5.72 11.27
CA VAL A 157 0.00 -7.02 11.60
C VAL A 157 0.47 -7.14 13.06
N PRO A 158 1.17 -6.15 13.65
CA PRO A 158 1.62 -6.27 15.04
C PRO A 158 0.48 -6.44 16.04
N GLU A 159 -0.63 -5.71 15.88
CA GLU A 159 -1.78 -5.83 16.79
C GLU A 159 -2.52 -7.15 16.59
N LEU A 160 -2.69 -7.58 15.34
CA LEU A 160 -3.35 -8.85 15.05
C LEU A 160 -2.56 -10.04 15.57
N LEU A 161 -1.23 -9.99 15.48
CA LEU A 161 -0.36 -11.00 16.08
C LEU A 161 -0.53 -11.07 17.59
N ARG A 162 -0.60 -9.92 18.27
CA ARG A 162 -0.86 -9.90 19.71
C ARG A 162 -2.25 -10.44 20.04
N SER A 163 -3.25 -10.14 19.23
CA SER A 163 -4.61 -10.67 19.39
C SER A 163 -4.63 -12.20 19.24
N LEU A 164 -3.97 -12.74 18.21
CA LEU A 164 -3.84 -14.18 18.00
C LEU A 164 -3.12 -14.85 19.17
N LEU A 165 -1.98 -14.30 19.61
CA LEU A 165 -1.21 -14.87 20.73
C LEU A 165 -2.00 -14.86 22.04
N ARG A 166 -2.80 -13.82 22.31
CA ARG A 166 -3.71 -13.79 23.47
C ARG A 166 -4.80 -14.84 23.36
N GLY A 167 -5.41 -14.99 22.18
CA GLY A 167 -6.42 -16.03 21.93
C GLY A 167 -5.84 -17.42 22.18
N VAL A 168 -4.59 -17.64 21.75
CA VAL A 168 -3.82 -18.86 21.97
C VAL A 168 -3.64 -19.14 23.47
N GLU A 169 -3.20 -18.14 24.23
CA GLU A 169 -2.96 -18.27 25.68
C GLU A 169 -4.26 -18.58 26.43
N GLN A 170 -5.36 -17.93 26.05
CA GLN A 170 -6.68 -18.15 26.65
C GLN A 170 -7.19 -19.57 26.38
N SER A 171 -7.09 -20.07 25.14
CA SER A 171 -7.55 -21.42 24.81
C SER A 171 -6.78 -22.52 25.56
N ARG A 172 -5.53 -22.27 25.95
CA ARG A 172 -4.72 -23.20 26.76
C ARG A 172 -5.14 -23.27 28.23
N ILE A 173 -5.85 -22.27 28.75
CA ILE A 173 -6.33 -22.26 30.15
C ILE A 173 -7.59 -23.13 30.31
N PHE A 174 -8.32 -23.38 29.21
CA PHE A 174 -9.56 -24.16 29.20
C PHE A 174 -9.39 -25.61 28.69
N MET A 175 -8.17 -26.03 28.37
CA MET A 175 -7.80 -27.44 28.13
C MET A 175 -7.15 -28.02 29.38
#